data_AF-A0A7I5EDW4-F1
#
_entry.id   AF-A0A7I5EDW4-F1
#
_cell.length_a   1.000
_cell.length_b   1.000
_cell.length_c   1.000
_cell.angle_alpha   90.00
_cell.angle_beta   90.00
_cell.angle_gamma   90.00
#
_symmetry.space_group_name_H-M   'P 1'
#
loop_
_entity.id
_entity.type
_entity.pdbx_description
1 polymer ?
#
loop_
_entity_poly.entity_id
_entity_poly.type
_entity_poly.pdbx_seq_one_letter_code
_entity_poly.pdbx_strand_id
1 'polypeptide(L)'
;MSFTSSTVFFIPLLVIWISISVDAREDQIGDLHRYHRHRIRSTFQHRRQPVCVHGKPVDGECECEQDYTGRHCEKQKHCASFRRFRNGSCPTCSPGYYGEFCEEIHCVHGEPSNLETKCECEEPYSGTFCDELSTKQVYSYYNRRVYLLGPLGALSLIPMCALYFVCEHMAKKRMVKRVGEMLGDQNIAVNKAVLQHLLVRRVSLV
;
A
#
# COMPACT_ATOMS: atom_id res chain seq x y z
N MET A 1 -8.89 -41.41 -28.11
CA MET A 1 -8.59 -41.63 -26.68
C MET A 1 -7.14 -42.01 -26.56
N SER A 2 -6.30 -41.13 -25.98
CA SER A 2 -5.15 -41.44 -25.10
C SER A 2 -4.19 -40.24 -25.08
N PHE A 3 -4.42 -39.32 -24.13
CA PHE A 3 -3.46 -38.28 -23.73
C PHE A 3 -2.38 -38.95 -22.88
N THR A 4 -1.14 -39.01 -23.37
CA THR A 4 0.01 -39.39 -22.55
C THR A 4 0.44 -38.20 -21.71
N SER A 5 -0.02 -38.24 -20.46
CA SER A 5 0.34 -37.39 -19.33
C SER A 5 1.78 -37.67 -18.88
N SER A 6 2.69 -36.69 -18.98
CA SER A 6 3.99 -36.76 -18.27
C SER A 6 4.71 -35.42 -18.02
N THR A 7 4.13 -34.24 -18.30
CA THR A 7 4.83 -32.95 -18.11
C THR A 7 4.16 -31.96 -17.16
N VAL A 8 3.22 -32.39 -16.31
CA VAL A 8 2.45 -31.47 -15.44
C VAL A 8 2.90 -31.47 -13.97
N PHE A 9 3.84 -32.32 -13.54
CA PHE A 9 4.10 -32.51 -12.10
C PHE A 9 5.35 -31.84 -11.50
N PHE A 10 6.15 -31.07 -12.26
CA PHE A 10 7.39 -30.47 -11.72
C PHE A 10 7.31 -28.99 -11.32
N ILE A 11 6.14 -28.34 -11.40
CA ILE A 11 6.00 -26.90 -11.09
C ILE A 11 5.53 -26.59 -9.64
N PRO A 12 4.98 -27.49 -8.79
CA PRO A 12 4.44 -27.03 -7.51
C PRO A 12 5.50 -26.88 -6.40
N LEU A 13 6.72 -27.42 -6.54
CA LEU A 13 7.72 -27.39 -5.46
C LEU A 13 8.65 -26.17 -5.49
N LEU A 14 8.79 -25.48 -6.63
CA LEU A 14 9.67 -24.33 -6.76
C LEU A 14 9.00 -23.01 -6.33
N VAL A 15 7.67 -22.97 -6.30
CA VAL A 15 6.90 -21.79 -5.87
C VAL A 15 6.79 -21.72 -4.33
N ILE A 16 6.84 -22.86 -3.63
CA ILE A 16 6.67 -22.91 -2.16
C ILE A 16 7.97 -22.49 -1.43
N TRP A 17 9.15 -22.67 -2.02
CA TRP A 17 10.42 -22.25 -1.42
C TRP A 17 10.67 -20.72 -1.49
N ILE A 18 10.06 -20.02 -2.44
CA ILE A 18 10.25 -18.57 -2.61
C ILE A 18 9.40 -17.78 -1.60
N SER A 19 8.31 -18.36 -1.08
CA SER A 19 7.45 -17.69 -0.10
C SER A 19 7.98 -17.74 1.34
N ILE A 20 8.84 -18.71 1.68
CA ILE A 20 9.31 -18.89 3.08
C ILE A 20 10.55 -18.02 3.38
N SER A 21 11.27 -17.53 2.36
CA SER A 21 12.52 -16.79 2.55
C SER A 21 12.37 -15.26 2.65
N VAL A 22 11.15 -14.72 2.48
CA VAL A 22 10.90 -13.26 2.47
C VAL A 22 10.48 -12.70 3.84
N ASP A 23 10.23 -13.53 4.85
CA ASP A 23 9.76 -13.07 6.18
C ASP A 23 10.86 -12.93 7.25
N ALA A 24 12.14 -13.10 6.90
CA ALA A 24 13.23 -13.15 7.88
C ALA A 24 14.35 -12.15 7.59
N ARG A 25 14.04 -10.84 7.52
CA ARG A 25 15.09 -9.81 7.63
C ARG A 25 14.60 -8.39 7.93
N GLU A 26 13.85 -8.21 9.01
CA GLU A 26 13.74 -6.92 9.68
C GLU A 26 14.03 -7.12 11.17
N ASP A 27 15.22 -6.70 11.59
CA ASP A 27 15.51 -6.07 12.89
C ASP A 27 17.00 -6.15 13.21
N GLN A 28 17.73 -5.09 12.85
CA GLN A 28 18.75 -4.42 13.69
C GLN A 28 19.60 -3.46 12.85
N ILE A 29 19.08 -2.25 12.65
CA ILE A 29 19.92 -1.06 12.51
C ILE A 29 19.37 -0.05 13.52
N GLY A 30 19.73 -0.26 14.78
CA GLY A 30 19.54 0.70 15.86
C GLY A 30 20.83 1.48 16.05
N ASP A 31 20.83 2.70 15.54
CA ASP A 31 21.91 3.67 15.67
C ASP A 31 22.35 3.87 17.12
N LEU A 32 23.65 3.65 17.36
CA LEU A 32 24.31 3.95 18.61
C LEU A 32 24.60 5.46 18.72
N HIS A 33 23.56 6.28 18.89
CA HIS A 33 23.73 7.66 19.31
C HIS A 33 23.93 7.74 20.82
N ARG A 34 25.21 7.59 21.22
CA ARG A 34 25.71 7.85 22.56
C ARG A 34 25.66 9.36 22.86
N TYR A 35 24.52 9.85 23.32
CA TYR A 35 24.42 11.20 23.91
C TYR A 35 24.95 11.20 25.34
N HIS A 36 26.00 12.00 25.57
CA HIS A 36 26.54 12.25 26.90
C HIS A 36 25.49 12.89 27.81
N ARG A 37 25.18 12.18 28.90
CA ARG A 37 24.25 12.59 29.96
C ARG A 37 24.91 13.63 30.86
N HIS A 38 24.61 14.91 30.67
CA HIS A 38 24.92 15.92 31.68
C HIS A 38 24.00 15.74 32.88
N ARG A 39 24.60 15.32 34.00
CA ARG A 39 23.98 15.19 35.31
C ARG A 39 23.83 16.58 35.93
N ILE A 40 22.70 17.25 35.72
CA ILE A 40 22.32 18.41 36.52
C ILE A 40 21.58 17.90 37.77
N ARG A 41 22.28 17.91 38.91
CA ARG A 41 21.70 17.77 40.23
C ARG A 41 21.05 19.10 40.59
N SER A 42 19.76 19.25 40.28
CA SER A 42 18.95 20.38 40.73
C SER A 42 18.13 19.95 41.94
N THR A 43 18.60 20.32 43.11
CA THR A 43 17.81 20.40 44.34
C THR A 43 17.07 21.72 44.33
N PHE A 44 15.86 21.75 43.77
CA PHE A 44 14.85 22.79 44.00
C PHE A 44 13.49 22.23 43.59
N GLN A 45 12.69 21.78 44.57
CA GLN A 45 11.29 21.42 44.36
C GLN A 45 10.46 22.68 44.15
N HIS A 46 10.66 23.38 43.02
CA HIS A 46 9.54 24.09 42.44
C HIS A 46 8.62 23.02 41.87
N ARG A 47 7.37 22.97 42.35
CA ARG A 47 6.26 22.25 41.70
C ARG A 47 6.27 22.65 40.23
N ARG A 48 6.89 21.84 39.37
CA ARG A 48 6.87 22.07 37.93
C ARG A 48 5.43 21.86 37.51
N GLN A 49 4.78 22.94 37.10
CA GLN A 49 3.42 22.88 36.57
C GLN A 49 3.42 21.95 35.34
N PRO A 50 2.36 21.14 35.15
CA PRO A 50 2.26 20.28 33.98
C PRO A 50 2.24 21.12 32.70
N VAL A 51 2.80 20.58 31.62
CA VAL A 51 2.68 21.19 30.29
C VAL A 51 1.29 20.87 29.77
N CYS A 52 0.52 21.89 29.42
CA CYS A 52 -0.81 21.78 28.82
C CYS A 52 -0.74 22.33 27.40
N VAL A 53 -1.22 21.59 26.41
CA VAL A 53 -1.18 21.98 24.99
C VAL A 53 -2.27 23.01 24.70
N HIS A 54 -3.52 22.70 25.07
CA HIS A 54 -4.70 23.56 24.88
C HIS A 54 -5.44 23.79 26.21
N GLY A 55 -4.79 24.52 27.11
CA GLY A 55 -5.32 24.78 28.43
C GLY A 55 -4.33 25.47 29.35
N LYS A 56 -4.68 25.57 30.62
CA LYS A 56 -3.86 26.20 31.65
C LYS A 56 -3.62 25.24 32.82
N PRO A 57 -2.43 25.25 33.42
CA PRO A 57 -2.18 24.45 34.62
C PRO A 57 -2.87 25.07 35.84
N VAL A 58 -3.74 24.31 36.50
CA VAL A 58 -4.42 24.70 37.74
C VAL A 58 -4.21 23.59 38.77
N ASP A 59 -3.69 23.96 39.94
CA ASP A 59 -3.39 23.05 41.06
C ASP A 59 -2.54 21.79 40.73
N GLY A 60 -1.78 21.84 39.64
CA GLY A 60 -0.91 20.73 39.21
C GLY A 60 -1.55 19.79 38.21
N GLU A 61 -2.76 20.08 37.74
CA GLU A 61 -3.44 19.41 36.63
C GLU A 61 -3.71 20.41 35.48
N CYS A 62 -4.01 19.91 34.29
CA CYS A 62 -4.37 20.76 33.16
C CYS A 62 -5.88 20.98 33.11
N GLU A 63 -6.31 22.23 33.22
CA GLU A 63 -7.68 22.64 32.92
C GLU A 63 -7.77 22.93 31.42
N CYS A 64 -8.43 22.02 30.68
CA CYS A 64 -8.53 22.09 29.23
C CYS A 64 -9.55 23.11 28.75
N GLU A 65 -9.28 23.67 27.57
CA GLU A 65 -10.25 24.48 26.84
C GLU A 65 -11.48 23.65 26.44
N GLN A 66 -12.59 24.33 26.12
CA GLN A 66 -13.91 23.70 25.96
C GLN A 66 -13.91 22.56 24.92
N ASP A 67 -13.13 22.70 23.84
CA ASP A 67 -13.04 21.75 22.74
C ASP A 67 -11.86 20.77 22.83
N TYR A 68 -11.15 20.72 23.96
CA TYR A 68 -10.01 19.81 24.18
C TYR A 68 -10.17 18.98 25.45
N THR A 69 -9.55 17.81 25.46
CA THR A 69 -9.55 16.84 26.55
C THR A 69 -8.22 16.07 26.58
N GLY A 70 -8.05 15.17 27.54
CA GLY A 70 -6.81 14.45 27.79
C GLY A 70 -6.03 15.04 28.95
N ARG A 71 -4.98 14.33 29.37
CA ARG A 71 -4.20 14.70 30.58
C ARG A 71 -3.44 16.00 30.40
N HIS A 72 -3.06 16.31 29.17
CA HIS A 72 -2.33 17.48 28.75
C HIS A 72 -3.12 18.33 27.76
N CYS A 73 -4.43 18.10 27.63
CA CYS A 73 -5.31 18.77 26.67
C CYS A 73 -4.86 18.59 25.21
N GLU A 74 -4.33 17.42 24.90
CA GLU A 74 -3.76 17.05 23.61
C GLU A 74 -4.83 16.54 22.61
N LYS A 75 -5.95 16.02 23.11
CA LYS A 75 -7.01 15.46 22.27
C LYS A 75 -8.11 16.49 21.98
N GLN A 76 -8.45 16.69 20.71
CA GLN A 76 -9.57 17.53 20.31
C GLN A 76 -10.90 16.78 20.39
N LYS A 77 -11.95 17.45 20.86
CA LYS A 77 -13.31 16.90 20.96
C LYS A 77 -14.08 17.09 19.67
N HIS A 78 -14.47 16.01 19.00
CA HIS A 78 -15.22 16.06 17.72
C HIS A 78 -16.72 15.84 17.92
N CYS A 79 -17.38 16.77 18.61
CA CYS A 79 -18.85 16.76 18.69
C CYS A 79 -19.49 17.11 17.34
N ALA A 80 -20.62 16.48 17.02
CA ALA A 80 -21.45 16.84 15.86
C ALA A 80 -22.15 18.20 16.01
N SER A 81 -22.29 18.71 17.24
CA SER A 81 -22.94 20.00 17.52
C SER A 81 -22.18 20.78 18.60
N PHE A 82 -22.42 22.09 18.67
CA PHE A 82 -21.85 22.95 19.72
C PHE A 82 -22.46 22.73 21.12
N ARG A 83 -23.50 21.89 21.24
CA ARG A 83 -24.11 21.58 22.55
C ARG A 83 -23.20 20.64 23.33
N ARG A 84 -23.01 20.93 24.62
CA ARG A 84 -22.24 20.09 25.55
C ARG A 84 -23.11 19.77 26.77
N PHE A 85 -22.89 18.60 27.37
CA PHE A 85 -23.45 18.30 28.68
C PHE A 85 -22.73 19.12 29.77
N ARG A 86 -23.29 19.15 30.99
CA ARG A 86 -22.69 19.87 32.13
C ARG A 86 -21.27 19.42 32.45
N ASN A 87 -20.95 18.16 32.17
CA ASN A 87 -19.62 17.58 32.37
C ASN A 87 -18.65 17.90 31.22
N GLY A 88 -19.09 18.65 30.20
CA GLY A 88 -18.31 18.96 29.00
C GLY A 88 -18.32 17.88 27.91
N SER A 89 -19.01 16.76 28.13
CA SER A 89 -19.16 15.65 27.18
C SER A 89 -20.08 15.99 26.01
N CYS A 90 -19.91 15.22 24.92
CA CYS A 90 -20.66 15.42 23.68
C CYS A 90 -22.01 14.68 23.73
N PRO A 91 -23.12 15.31 23.29
CA PRO A 91 -24.40 14.60 23.10
C PRO A 91 -24.37 13.66 21.90
N THR A 92 -23.60 13.99 20.86
CA THR A 92 -23.46 13.17 19.65
C THR A 92 -22.10 13.47 19.02
N CYS A 93 -21.39 12.43 18.60
CA CYS A 93 -20.11 12.54 17.92
C CYS A 93 -20.27 12.77 16.42
N SER A 94 -19.30 13.48 15.85
CA SER A 94 -19.15 13.57 14.40
C SER A 94 -18.88 12.17 13.82
N PRO A 95 -19.29 11.90 12.57
CA PRO A 95 -19.06 10.60 11.93
C PRO A 95 -17.58 10.21 11.98
N GLY A 96 -17.30 8.95 12.37
CA GLY A 96 -15.93 8.44 12.49
C GLY A 96 -15.23 8.73 13.83
N TYR A 97 -15.87 9.45 14.74
CA TYR A 97 -15.38 9.70 16.10
C TYR A 97 -16.27 9.05 17.16
N TYR A 98 -15.67 8.66 18.28
CA TYR A 98 -16.35 8.01 19.40
C TYR A 98 -15.66 8.36 20.74
N GLY A 99 -16.26 7.90 21.85
CA GLY A 99 -15.87 8.27 23.21
C GLY A 99 -16.88 9.20 23.88
N GLU A 100 -16.67 9.50 25.16
CA GLU A 100 -17.57 10.39 25.93
C GLU A 100 -17.45 11.86 25.47
N PHE A 101 -16.25 12.25 25.04
CA PHE A 101 -15.94 13.58 24.53
C PHE A 101 -15.68 13.59 23.01
N CYS A 102 -15.93 12.46 22.33
CA CYS A 102 -15.64 12.25 20.90
C CYS A 102 -14.16 12.50 20.58
N GLU A 103 -13.29 12.00 21.44
CA GLU A 103 -11.84 12.17 21.44
C GLU A 103 -11.10 11.00 20.79
N GLU A 104 -11.81 9.92 20.45
CA GLU A 104 -11.24 8.74 19.79
C GLU A 104 -11.69 8.72 18.34
N ILE A 105 -10.74 8.41 17.44
CA ILE A 105 -10.96 8.34 16.00
C ILE A 105 -10.95 6.89 15.53
N HIS A 106 -11.88 6.53 14.64
CA HIS A 106 -11.92 5.21 14.03
C HIS A 106 -11.14 5.21 12.72
N CYS A 107 -10.03 4.49 12.67
CA CYS A 107 -9.19 4.35 11.49
C CYS A 107 -9.56 3.07 10.73
N VAL A 108 -9.75 3.15 9.41
CA VAL A 108 -10.10 1.98 8.58
C VAL A 108 -8.87 1.15 8.24
N HIS A 109 -7.78 1.80 7.80
CA HIS A 109 -6.50 1.17 7.45
C HIS A 109 -5.34 1.86 8.16
N GLY A 110 -5.17 1.56 9.45
CA GLY A 110 -4.11 2.11 10.28
C GLY A 110 -4.48 2.16 11.75
N GLU A 111 -3.68 2.84 12.55
CA GLU A 111 -3.85 2.93 14.00
C GLU A 111 -4.10 4.37 14.46
N PRO A 112 -4.86 4.58 15.54
CA PRO A 112 -5.04 5.92 16.11
C PRO A 112 -3.76 6.38 16.83
N SER A 113 -3.36 7.63 16.61
CA SER A 113 -2.20 8.21 17.27
C SER A 113 -2.47 8.44 18.77
N ASN A 114 -1.44 8.26 19.59
CA ASN A 114 -1.53 8.50 21.04
C ASN A 114 -1.47 10.00 21.41
N LEU A 115 -0.92 10.84 20.52
CA LEU A 115 -0.63 12.24 20.80
C LEU A 115 -1.74 13.19 20.35
N GLU A 116 -2.45 12.83 19.27
CA GLU A 116 -3.48 13.66 18.65
C GLU A 116 -4.66 12.78 18.20
N THR A 117 -5.81 13.40 17.96
CA THR A 117 -6.99 12.70 17.41
C THR A 117 -6.87 12.53 15.88
N LYS A 118 -5.85 11.81 15.44
CA LYS A 118 -5.54 11.54 14.03
C LYS A 118 -5.15 10.08 13.84
N CYS A 119 -5.42 9.57 12.64
CA CYS A 119 -4.99 8.23 12.24
C CYS A 119 -3.58 8.25 11.63
N GLU A 120 -2.77 7.29 12.02
CA GLU A 120 -1.51 6.94 11.37
C GLU A 120 -1.81 5.87 10.32
N CYS A 121 -1.97 6.31 9.06
CA CYS A 121 -2.41 5.44 7.97
C CYS A 121 -1.29 4.51 7.48
N GLU A 122 -1.67 3.28 7.13
CA GLU A 122 -0.80 2.35 6.43
C GLU A 122 -0.66 2.75 4.96
N GLU A 123 0.56 2.75 4.42
CA GLU A 123 0.77 2.97 2.99
C GLU A 123 0.10 1.84 2.18
N PRO A 124 -0.63 2.13 1.07
CA PRO A 124 -0.75 3.42 0.37
C PRO A 124 -2.02 4.23 0.72
N TYR A 125 -2.74 3.89 1.79
CA TYR A 125 -3.97 4.56 2.20
C TYR A 125 -3.71 5.96 2.77
N SER A 126 -4.72 6.82 2.70
CA SER A 126 -4.67 8.18 3.21
C SER A 126 -6.06 8.71 3.58
N GLY A 127 -6.16 10.00 3.89
CA GLY A 127 -7.38 10.62 4.42
C GLY A 127 -7.37 10.71 5.94
N THR A 128 -8.37 11.37 6.52
CA THR A 128 -8.49 11.53 7.98
C THR A 128 -8.75 10.22 8.71
N PHE A 129 -9.47 9.30 8.06
CA PHE A 129 -9.84 7.98 8.60
C PHE A 129 -9.13 6.82 7.88
N CYS A 130 -8.14 7.12 7.03
CA CYS A 130 -7.40 6.13 6.24
C CYS A 130 -8.27 5.27 5.30
N ASP A 131 -9.33 5.86 4.76
CA ASP A 131 -10.28 5.24 3.83
C ASP A 131 -10.08 5.69 2.38
N GLU A 132 -9.27 6.73 2.14
CA GLU A 132 -9.00 7.23 0.80
C GLU A 132 -7.84 6.49 0.14
N LEU A 133 -8.10 5.98 -1.07
CA LEU A 133 -7.10 5.32 -1.90
C LEU A 133 -6.98 6.03 -3.24
N SER A 134 -5.92 6.83 -3.42
CA SER A 134 -5.67 7.49 -4.70
C SER A 134 -4.80 6.63 -5.62
N THR A 135 -5.15 6.58 -6.91
CA THR A 135 -4.37 5.85 -7.93
C THR A 135 -2.92 6.32 -7.99
N LYS A 136 -2.69 7.63 -7.80
CA LYS A 136 -1.35 8.22 -7.76
C LYS A 136 -0.51 7.67 -6.60
N GLN A 137 -1.06 7.58 -5.39
CA GLN A 137 -0.36 7.00 -4.23
C GLN A 137 -0.10 5.51 -4.42
N VAL A 138 -1.09 4.76 -4.90
CA VAL A 138 -0.96 3.34 -5.23
C VAL A 138 0.18 3.11 -6.22
N TYR A 139 0.19 3.84 -7.33
CA TYR A 139 1.26 3.72 -8.32
C TYR A 139 2.62 4.14 -7.75
N SER A 140 2.68 5.23 -7.00
CA SER A 140 3.92 5.66 -6.36
C SER A 140 4.47 4.61 -5.39
N TYR A 141 3.61 4.02 -4.55
CA TYR A 141 3.95 2.99 -3.58
C TYR A 141 4.49 1.73 -4.26
N TYR A 142 3.75 1.17 -5.23
CA TYR A 142 4.19 -0.03 -5.93
C TYR A 142 5.42 0.22 -6.80
N ASN A 143 5.52 1.37 -7.47
CA ASN A 143 6.73 1.71 -8.23
C ASN A 143 7.95 1.76 -7.30
N ARG A 144 7.86 2.47 -6.16
CA ARG A 144 8.92 2.52 -5.15
C ARG A 144 9.29 1.13 -4.64
N ARG A 145 8.29 0.28 -4.35
CA ARG A 145 8.50 -1.09 -3.86
C ARG A 145 9.15 -1.99 -4.90
N VAL A 146 8.80 -1.85 -6.17
CA VAL A 146 9.46 -2.54 -7.30
C VAL A 146 10.91 -2.07 -7.46
N TYR A 147 11.19 -0.78 -7.31
CA TYR A 147 12.57 -0.28 -7.30
C TYR A 147 13.39 -0.84 -6.13
N LEU A 148 12.78 -1.01 -4.95
CA LEU A 148 13.41 -1.66 -3.79
C LEU A 148 13.73 -3.14 -4.04
N LEU A 149 12.85 -3.86 -4.74
CA LEU A 149 13.06 -5.26 -5.13
C LEU A 149 14.13 -5.44 -6.23
N GLY A 150 14.59 -4.35 -6.85
CA GLY A 150 15.67 -4.37 -7.84
C GLY A 150 15.37 -5.27 -9.06
N PRO A 151 16.38 -5.99 -9.62
CA PRO A 151 16.19 -6.80 -10.82
C PRO A 151 15.22 -7.97 -10.65
N LEU A 152 14.88 -8.38 -9.41
CA LEU A 152 13.88 -9.42 -9.14
C LEU A 152 12.47 -9.00 -9.57
N GLY A 153 12.13 -7.71 -9.48
CA GLY A 153 10.86 -7.19 -9.99
C GLY A 153 10.75 -7.24 -11.52
N ALA A 154 11.88 -7.15 -12.23
CA ALA A 154 11.91 -7.35 -13.68
C ALA A 154 11.76 -8.84 -14.04
N LEU A 155 12.28 -9.76 -13.21
CA LEU A 155 12.12 -11.21 -13.42
C LEU A 155 10.66 -11.65 -13.35
N SER A 156 9.79 -11.00 -12.56
CA SER A 156 8.35 -11.33 -12.52
C SER A 156 7.60 -10.92 -13.80
N LEU A 157 8.13 -10.01 -14.61
CA LEU A 157 7.54 -9.64 -15.91
C LEU A 157 7.92 -10.61 -17.03
N ILE A 158 9.00 -11.38 -16.86
CA ILE A 158 9.49 -12.32 -17.89
C ILE A 158 8.45 -13.40 -18.25
N PRO A 159 7.75 -14.05 -17.30
CA PRO A 159 6.70 -15.01 -17.62
C PRO A 159 5.55 -14.40 -18.43
N MET A 160 5.12 -13.18 -18.08
CA MET A 160 4.06 -12.47 -18.80
C MET A 160 4.50 -12.10 -20.23
N CYS A 161 5.73 -11.60 -20.38
CA CYS A 161 6.31 -11.31 -21.69
C CYS A 161 6.44 -12.57 -22.54
N ALA A 162 6.90 -13.69 -21.97
CA ALA A 162 7.03 -14.96 -22.67
C ALA A 162 5.68 -15.50 -23.15
N LEU A 163 4.65 -15.46 -22.30
CA LEU A 163 3.28 -15.83 -22.67
C LEU A 163 2.74 -14.95 -23.79
N TYR A 164 2.95 -13.63 -23.70
CA TYR A 164 2.56 -12.69 -24.75
C TYR A 164 3.23 -13.02 -26.09
N PHE A 165 4.55 -13.23 -26.11
CA PHE A 165 5.29 -13.59 -27.32
C PHE A 165 4.82 -14.92 -27.94
N VAL A 166 4.57 -15.93 -27.11
CA VAL A 166 4.05 -17.23 -27.57
C VAL A 166 2.66 -17.07 -28.20
N CYS A 167 1.78 -16.31 -27.55
CA CYS A 167 0.45 -16.02 -28.07
C CYS A 167 0.50 -15.32 -29.44
N GLU A 168 1.36 -14.30 -29.57
CA GLU A 168 1.53 -13.56 -30.81
C GLU A 168 2.08 -14.45 -31.94
N HIS A 169 3.09 -15.28 -31.63
CA HIS A 169 3.67 -16.21 -32.60
C HIS A 169 2.64 -17.23 -33.10
N MET A 170 1.84 -17.78 -32.19
CA MET A 170 0.78 -18.73 -32.52
C MET A 170 -0.37 -18.07 -33.30
N ALA A 171 -0.68 -16.80 -33.06
CA ALA A 171 -1.63 -16.03 -33.85
C ALA A 171 -1.14 -15.82 -35.29
N LYS A 172 0.12 -15.40 -35.47
CA LYS A 172 0.75 -15.23 -36.79
C LYS A 172 0.77 -16.54 -37.58
N LYS A 173 1.13 -17.66 -36.92
CA LYS A 173 1.12 -18.99 -37.55
C LYS A 173 -0.27 -19.41 -38.04
N ARG A 174 -1.32 -19.16 -37.25
CA ARG A 174 -2.71 -19.43 -37.64
C ARG A 174 -3.17 -18.56 -38.80
N MET A 175 -2.76 -17.29 -38.84
CA MET A 175 -3.07 -16.38 -39.95
C MET A 175 -2.48 -16.86 -41.27
N VAL A 176 -1.19 -17.22 -41.29
CA VAL A 176 -0.51 -17.73 -42.50
C VAL A 176 -1.17 -19.01 -43.00
N LYS A 177 -1.56 -19.93 -42.10
CA LYS A 177 -2.24 -21.17 -42.48
C LYS A 177 -3.57 -20.88 -43.19
N ARG A 178 -4.41 -20.01 -42.63
CA ARG A 178 -5.70 -19.63 -43.23
C ARG A 178 -5.53 -18.98 -44.60
N VAL A 179 -4.59 -18.04 -44.74
CA VAL A 179 -4.34 -17.36 -46.02
C VAL A 179 -3.74 -18.32 -47.05
N GLY A 180 -2.86 -19.23 -46.62
CA GLY A 180 -2.28 -20.24 -47.49
C GLY A 180 -3.31 -21.24 -48.03
N GLU A 181 -4.27 -21.68 -47.21
CA GLU A 181 -5.37 -22.54 -47.64
C GLU A 181 -6.27 -21.81 -48.67
N MET A 182 -6.60 -20.54 -48.44
CA MET A 182 -7.39 -19.72 -49.38
C MET A 182 -6.69 -19.50 -50.74
N LEU A 183 -5.35 -19.39 -50.76
CA LEU A 183 -4.58 -19.23 -51.99
C LEU A 183 -4.35 -20.56 -52.73
N GLY A 184 -4.26 -21.67 -52.01
CA GLY A 184 -4.15 -23.01 -52.58
C GLY A 184 -5.43 -23.44 -53.29
N ASP A 185 -6.59 -23.06 -52.76
CA ASP A 185 -7.90 -23.30 -53.38
C ASP A 185 -8.04 -22.57 -54.75
N GLN A 186 -7.28 -21.49 -54.95
CA GLN A 186 -7.20 -20.75 -56.21
C GLN A 186 -6.13 -21.28 -57.19
N ASN A 187 -5.58 -22.49 -56.98
CA ASN A 187 -4.58 -23.14 -57.85
C ASN A 187 -3.25 -22.38 -58.02
N ILE A 188 -2.91 -21.45 -57.12
CA ILE A 188 -1.63 -20.74 -57.15
C ILE A 188 -0.62 -21.53 -56.30
N ALA A 189 0.46 -22.00 -56.92
CA ALA A 189 1.55 -22.70 -56.23
C ALA A 189 2.37 -21.72 -55.36
N VAL A 190 1.88 -21.40 -54.16
CA VAL A 190 2.51 -20.42 -53.27
C VAL A 190 3.52 -21.09 -52.34
N ASN A 191 4.76 -20.59 -52.39
CA ASN A 191 5.81 -20.98 -51.44
C ASN A 191 5.53 -20.39 -50.04
N LYS A 192 5.39 -21.27 -49.04
CA LYS A 192 5.04 -20.90 -47.65
C LYS A 192 6.03 -19.90 -47.02
N ALA A 193 7.31 -19.95 -47.39
CA ALA A 193 8.33 -19.04 -46.87
C ALA A 193 8.15 -17.60 -47.39
N VAL A 194 7.80 -17.45 -48.67
CA VAL A 194 7.54 -16.14 -49.29
C VAL A 194 6.26 -15.53 -48.74
N LEU A 195 5.22 -16.34 -48.54
CA LEU A 195 3.95 -15.90 -47.95
C LEU A 195 4.13 -15.40 -46.51
N GLN A 196 4.91 -16.10 -45.70
CA GLN A 196 5.25 -15.66 -44.34
C GLN A 196 5.95 -14.30 -44.36
N HIS A 197 6.95 -14.12 -45.24
CA HIS A 197 7.69 -12.87 -45.34
C HIS A 197 6.81 -11.69 -45.76
N LEU A 198 5.89 -11.89 -46.71
CA LEU A 198 4.95 -10.86 -47.17
C LEU A 198 3.94 -10.47 -46.09
N LEU A 199 3.39 -11.45 -45.35
CA LEU A 199 2.41 -11.19 -44.30
C LEU A 199 3.04 -10.53 -43.07
N VAL A 200 4.26 -10.92 -42.69
CA VAL A 200 4.99 -10.26 -41.60
C VAL A 200 5.33 -8.82 -41.97
N ARG A 201 5.83 -8.56 -43.18
CA ARG A 201 6.18 -7.19 -43.65
C ARG A 201 4.96 -6.26 -43.71
N ARG A 202 3.77 -6.78 -44.03
CA ARG A 202 2.54 -5.99 -44.11
C ARG A 202 1.98 -5.62 -42.73
N VAL A 203 2.14 -6.49 -41.73
CA VAL A 203 1.68 -6.25 -40.35
C VAL A 203 2.58 -5.24 -39.63
N SER A 204 3.86 -5.11 -40.01
CA SER A 204 4.79 -4.13 -39.42
C SER A 204 4.67 -2.70 -39.97
N LEU A 205 3.86 -2.48 -41.00
CA LEU A 205 3.68 -1.19 -41.69
C LEU A 205 2.35 -0.49 -41.35
N VAL A 206 1.55 -1.10 -40.47
CA VAL A 206 0.31 -0.56 -39.90
C VAL A 206 0.57 -0.27 -38.43
#